data_AF-A0A831RIS0-F1
#
_entry.id   AF-A0A831RIS0-F1
#
_cell.length_a   1.000
_cell.length_b   1.000
_cell.length_c   1.000
_cell.angle_alpha   90.00
_cell.angle_beta   90.00
_cell.angle_gamma   90.00
#
_symmetry.space_group_name_H-M   'P 1'
#
loop_
_entity.id
_entity.type
_entity.pdbx_description
1 polymer ?
#
loop_
_entity_poly.entity_id
_entity_poly.type
_entity_poly.pdbx_seq_one_letter_code
_entity_poly.pdbx_strand_id
1 'polypeptide(L)' 'GTNPPIVVIHGSRTRHVPVAYRRYLANTFRTALDLQGTPVRIEFREGENPYRPRVRGGARRR' A
#
# COMPACT_ATOMS: atom_id res chain seq x y z
N GLY A 1 -22.50 10.82 -2.53
CA GLY A 1 -21.68 9.77 -3.17
C GLY A 1 -20.63 9.31 -2.18
N THR A 2 -20.64 8.04 -1.80
CA THR A 2 -19.73 7.52 -0.79
C THR A 2 -18.41 7.17 -1.46
N ASN A 3 -17.40 8.03 -1.31
CA ASN A 3 -16.03 7.70 -1.66
C ASN A 3 -15.35 7.15 -0.40
N PRO A 4 -15.36 5.81 -0.18
CA PRO A 4 -14.81 5.23 1.03
C PRO A 4 -13.33 5.64 1.18
N PRO A 5 -12.91 6.10 2.37
CA PRO A 5 -11.56 6.58 2.59
C PRO A 5 -10.54 5.46 2.33
N ILE A 6 -9.50 5.79 1.55
CA ILE A 6 -8.41 4.88 1.20
C ILE A 6 -7.19 5.27 2.02
N VAL A 7 -6.70 4.34 2.84
CA VAL A 7 -5.44 4.47 3.57
C VAL A 7 -4.36 3.74 2.77
N VAL A 8 -3.36 4.49 2.30
CA VAL A 8 -2.23 3.96 1.52
C VAL A 8 -1.03 3.75 2.44
N ILE A 9 -0.61 2.49 2.58
CA ILE A 9 0.51 2.10 3.44
C ILE A 9 1.73 1.80 2.57
N HIS A 10 2.77 2.61 2.73
CA HIS A 10 4.04 2.44 2.03
C HIS A 10 4.97 1.54 2.85
N GLY A 11 5.50 0.48 2.24
CA GLY A 11 6.43 -0.41 2.94
C GLY A 11 7.07 -1.45 2.03
N SER A 12 8.14 -2.08 2.53
CA SER A 12 8.82 -3.19 1.86
C SER A 12 8.07 -4.52 2.10
N ARG A 13 8.02 -5.39 1.08
CA ARG A 13 7.41 -6.75 1.16
C ARG A 13 5.93 -6.75 1.53
N THR A 14 5.21 -5.69 1.20
CA THR A 14 3.79 -5.56 1.55
C THR A 14 2.87 -6.52 0.78
N ARG A 15 3.35 -7.13 -0.31
CA ARG A 15 2.65 -8.21 -1.04
C ARG A 15 2.28 -9.41 -0.18
N HIS A 16 3.10 -9.74 0.82
CA HIS A 16 2.90 -10.92 1.67
C HIS A 16 2.05 -10.66 2.92
N VAL A 17 1.49 -9.45 3.07
CA VAL A 17 0.66 -9.13 4.23
C VAL A 17 -0.62 -9.98 4.19
N PRO A 18 -0.88 -10.81 5.22
CA PRO A 18 -2.07 -11.65 5.29
C PRO A 18 -3.35 -10.81 5.30
N VAL A 19 -4.43 -11.33 4.70
CA VAL A 19 -5.74 -10.65 4.68
C VAL A 19 -6.24 -10.31 6.08
N ALA A 20 -5.99 -11.19 7.06
CA ALA A 20 -6.34 -10.95 8.47
C ALA A 20 -5.70 -9.67 9.02
N TYR A 21 -4.42 -9.41 8.68
CA TYR A 21 -3.73 -8.21 9.12
C TYR A 21 -4.27 -6.94 8.42
N ARG A 22 -4.69 -7.05 7.15
CA ARG A 22 -5.35 -5.93 6.45
C ARG A 22 -6.67 -5.54 7.13
N ARG A 23 -7.47 -6.53 7.55
CA ARG A 23 -8.71 -6.32 8.29
C ARG A 23 -8.46 -5.69 9.66
N TYR A 24 -7.44 -6.17 10.37
CA TYR A 24 -7.01 -5.57 11.63
C TYR A 24 -6.69 -4.08 11.44
N LEU A 25 -5.81 -3.74 10.48
CA LEU A 25 -5.45 -2.35 10.21
C LEU A 25 -6.66 -1.49 9.80
N ALA A 26 -7.53 -2.00 8.93
CA ALA A 26 -8.73 -1.28 8.52
C ALA A 26 -9.63 -0.92 9.72
N ASN A 27 -9.83 -1.88 10.64
CA ASN A 27 -10.60 -1.65 11.87
C ASN A 27 -9.90 -0.66 12.81
N THR A 28 -8.58 -0.79 12.97
CA THR A 28 -7.79 0.14 13.79
C THR A 28 -7.90 1.57 13.28
N PHE A 29 -7.72 1.80 11.98
CA PHE A 29 -7.86 3.14 11.39
C PHE A 29 -9.30 3.65 11.44
N ARG A 30 -10.29 2.77 11.28
CA ARG A 30 -11.70 3.13 11.43
C ARG A 30 -11.99 3.70 12.82
N THR A 31 -11.50 3.06 13.87
CA THR A 31 -11.68 3.50 15.26
C THR A 31 -10.81 4.72 15.58
N ALA A 32 -9.55 4.73 15.18
CA ALA A 32 -8.60 5.80 15.51
C ALA A 32 -8.94 7.14 14.84
N LEU A 33 -9.59 7.12 13.66
CA LEU A 33 -9.97 8.30 12.90
C LEU A 33 -11.48 8.62 12.98
N ASP A 34 -12.21 7.92 13.85
CA ASP A 34 -13.67 8.01 14.03
C ASP A 34 -14.47 7.97 12.71
N LEU A 35 -14.08 7.07 11.81
CA LEU A 35 -14.72 6.91 10.51
C LEU A 35 -15.98 6.04 10.68
N GLN A 36 -17.08 6.69 11.07
CA GLN A 36 -18.40 6.07 11.21
C GLN A 36 -19.11 5.97 9.86
N GLY A 37 -19.78 4.84 9.58
CA GLY A 37 -20.69 4.70 8.43
C GLY A 37 -20.04 4.49 7.06
N THR A 38 -18.71 4.53 6.94
CA THR A 38 -17.99 4.21 5.68
C THR A 38 -16.94 3.13 5.85
N PRO A 39 -16.91 2.10 4.98
CA PRO A 39 -15.85 1.09 5.02
C PRO A 39 -14.50 1.71 4.66
N VAL A 40 -13.47 1.42 5.47
CA VAL A 40 -12.08 1.87 5.22
C VAL A 40 -11.38 0.87 4.30
N ARG A 41 -10.76 1.35 3.22
CA ARG A 41 -9.96 0.53 2.30
C ARG A 41 -8.47 0.69 2.60
N ILE A 42 -7.74 -0.42 2.68
CA ILE A 42 -6.28 -0.43 2.88
C ILE A 42 -5.62 -0.85 1.57
N GLU A 43 -4.76 0.01 1.03
CA GLU A 43 -3.93 -0.28 -0.14
C GLU A 43 -2.46 -0.28 0.27
N PHE A 44 -1.72 -1.30 -0.17
CA PHE A 44 -0.29 -1.35 0.06
C PHE A 44 0.45 -0.92 -1.20
N ARG A 45 1.37 0.02 -1.04
CA ARG A 45 2.29 0.41 -2.11
C ARG A 45 3.71 0.04 -1.70
N GLU A 46 4.38 -0.67 -2.59
CA GLU A 46 5.82 -0.83 -2.50
C GLU A 46 6.44 0.42 -3.11
N GLY A 47 7.30 1.11 -2.35
CA GLY A 47 8.07 2.21 -2.91
C GLY A 47 9.02 1.68 -3.98
N GLU A 48 9.18 2.41 -5.09
CA GLU A 48 10.36 2.24 -5.92
C GLU A 48 11.57 2.57 -5.05
N ASN A 49 12.45 1.59 -4.84
CA ASN A 49 13.68 1.81 -4.11
C ASN A 49 14.53 2.82 -4.91
N PRO A 50 14.82 4.03 -4.39
CA PRO A 50 15.60 5.06 -5.11
C PRO A 50 17.06 4.63 -5.38
N TYR A 51 17.54 3.57 -4.71
CA TYR A 51 18.85 2.94 -4.95
C TYR A 51 18.78 1.75 -5.90
N ARG A 52 17.61 1.42 -6.46
CA ARG A 52 17.52 0.36 -7.46
C ARG A 52 18.34 0.83 -8.66
N PRO A 53 19.44 0.14 -9.03
CA PRO A 53 20.24 0.56 -10.16
C PRO A 53 19.33 0.59 -11.38
N ARG A 54 19.14 1.78 -11.96
CA ARG A 54 18.60 1.90 -13.32
C ARG A 54 19.57 1.12 -14.18
N VAL A 55 19.16 -0.07 -14.59
CA VAL A 55 19.91 -0.88 -15.56
C VAL A 55 20.03 0.01 -16.79
N ARG A 56 21.19 0.67 -16.96
CA ARG A 56 21.49 1.38 -18.19
C ARG A 56 21.48 0.30 -19.25
N GLY A 57 20.46 0.34 -20.10
CA GLY A 57 20.30 -0.62 -21.19
C GLY A 57 21.63 -0.80 -21.88
N GLY A 58 22.06 -2.07 -21.97
CA GLY A 58 23.24 -2.48 -22.71
C GLY A 58 23.05 -2.14 -24.19
N ALA A 59 23.33 -0.90 -24.55
CA ALA A 59 23.61 -0.50 -25.91
C ALA A 59 24.99 -1.05 -26.26
N ARG A 60 25.00 -2.24 -26.89
CA ARG A 60 25.76 -2.56 -28.10
C ARG A 60 25.60 -4.06 -28.37
N ARG A 61 24.63 -4.37 -29.22
CA ARG A 61 24.70 -5.54 -30.10
C ARG A 61 26.02 -5.43 -30.87
N ARG A 62 26.84 -6.49 -30.81
CA ARG A 62 27.84 -6.77 -31.83
C ARG A 62 27.13 -7.38 -33.04
#